data_AF-A0A1B2R1Q0-F1
#
_entry.id   AF-A0A1B2R1Q0-F1
#
_cell.length_a   1.000
_cell.length_b   1.000
_cell.length_c   1.000
_cell.angle_alpha   90.00
_cell.angle_beta   90.00
_cell.angle_gamma   90.00
#
_symmetry.space_group_name_H-M   'P 1'
#
loop_
_entity.id
_entity.type
_entity.pdbx_description
1 polymer ?
#
loop_
_entity_poly.entity_id
_entity_poly.type
_entity_poly.pdbx_seq_one_letter_code
_entity_poly.pdbx_strand_id
1 'polypeptide(L)'
;MTDSQDQKERRKPRGFAAMGPEFQREIAAQGGRAAHRLGKAHRFTSQEARAAATKRHAARQAQPGTSSETPVTAADQSKDR
;
A
#
# COMPACT_ATOMS: atom_id res chain seq x y z
N MET A 1 -35.33 21.22 8.64
CA MET A 1 -33.92 21.25 8.18
C MET A 1 -33.68 20.03 7.32
N THR A 2 -33.30 20.21 6.06
CA THR A 2 -32.99 19.14 5.10
C THR A 2 -31.70 18.41 5.47
N ASP A 3 -31.74 17.09 5.59
CA ASP A 3 -30.54 16.26 5.78
C ASP A 3 -29.97 15.85 4.42
N SER A 4 -28.72 16.22 4.16
CA SER A 4 -28.02 16.14 2.87
C SER A 4 -27.21 14.83 2.68
N GLN A 5 -27.72 13.66 3.04
CA GLN A 5 -26.91 12.43 3.00
C GLN A 5 -27.08 11.57 1.72
N ASP A 6 -27.72 12.13 0.69
CA ASP A 6 -27.91 11.60 -0.67
C ASP A 6 -26.62 11.48 -1.53
N GLN A 7 -25.45 11.09 -1.00
CA GLN A 7 -24.19 11.16 -1.80
C GLN A 7 -23.21 9.97 -1.70
N LYS A 8 -23.61 8.82 -1.13
CA LYS A 8 -22.72 7.64 -1.06
C LYS A 8 -23.30 6.38 -1.69
N GLU A 9 -24.10 6.52 -2.73
CA GLU A 9 -24.17 5.45 -3.73
C GLU A 9 -22.74 5.09 -4.15
N ARG A 10 -22.38 3.81 -3.98
CA ARG A 10 -21.01 3.30 -4.19
C ARG A 10 -20.59 3.64 -5.61
N ARG A 11 -19.80 4.71 -5.78
CA ARG A 11 -19.35 5.14 -7.09
C ARG A 11 -18.55 4.00 -7.71
N LYS A 12 -18.99 3.57 -8.89
CA LYS A 12 -18.29 2.54 -9.68
C LYS A 12 -16.83 2.96 -9.83
N PRO A 13 -15.86 2.05 -9.62
CA PRO A 13 -14.45 2.38 -9.81
C PRO A 13 -14.23 2.85 -11.24
N ARG A 14 -13.34 3.84 -11.43
CA ARG A 14 -13.02 4.43 -12.74
C ARG A 14 -11.50 4.60 -12.87
N GLY A 15 -11.03 4.70 -14.11
CA GLY A 15 -9.62 4.95 -14.41
C GLY A 15 -8.73 3.84 -13.84
N PHE A 16 -7.64 4.24 -13.17
CA PHE A 16 -6.67 3.32 -12.58
C PHE A 16 -7.31 2.32 -11.61
N ALA A 17 -8.29 2.75 -10.81
CA ALA A 17 -8.97 1.89 -9.84
C ALA A 17 -9.94 0.88 -10.48
N ALA A 18 -10.35 1.10 -11.73
CA ALA A 18 -11.20 0.17 -12.48
C ALA A 18 -10.41 -0.93 -13.22
N MET A 19 -9.10 -0.76 -13.36
CA MET A 19 -8.24 -1.71 -14.07
C MET A 19 -8.01 -2.97 -13.23
N GLY A 20 -7.65 -4.09 -13.89
CA GLY A 20 -7.25 -5.32 -13.19
C GLY A 20 -5.94 -5.14 -12.41
N PRO A 21 -5.71 -5.95 -11.36
CA PRO A 21 -4.55 -5.80 -10.47
C PRO A 21 -3.22 -5.99 -11.19
N GLU A 22 -3.15 -6.89 -12.16
CA GLU A 22 -1.94 -7.11 -12.98
C GLU A 22 -1.57 -5.87 -13.80
N PHE A 23 -2.57 -5.28 -14.46
CA PHE A 23 -2.35 -4.09 -15.28
C PHE A 23 -2.02 -2.86 -14.43
N GLN A 24 -2.65 -2.72 -13.26
CA GLN A 24 -2.27 -1.67 -12.29
C GLN A 24 -0.81 -1.82 -11.84
N ARG A 25 -0.37 -3.03 -11.51
CA ARG A 25 1.03 -3.31 -11.13
C ARG A 25 1.98 -2.96 -12.26
N GLU A 26 1.65 -3.33 -13.49
CA GLU A 26 2.50 -3.05 -14.64
C GLU A 26 2.66 -1.55 -14.87
N ILE A 27 1.56 -0.79 -14.87
CA ILE A 27 1.58 0.68 -15.02
C ILE A 27 2.36 1.32 -13.85
N ALA A 28 2.10 0.89 -12.61
CA ALA A 28 2.81 1.41 -11.44
C ALA A 28 4.32 1.14 -11.54
N ALA A 29 4.70 -0.06 -11.96
CA ALA A 29 6.09 -0.45 -12.15
C ALA A 29 6.74 0.34 -13.29
N GLN A 30 6.04 0.57 -14.40
CA GLN A 30 6.52 1.40 -15.51
C GLN A 30 6.72 2.86 -15.08
N GLY A 31 5.78 3.43 -14.34
CA GLY A 31 5.87 4.79 -13.79
C GLY A 31 7.06 4.95 -12.84
N GLY A 32 7.28 3.99 -11.93
CA GLY A 32 8.44 3.98 -11.05
C GLY A 32 9.77 3.90 -11.82
N ARG A 33 9.87 2.98 -12.79
CA ARG A 33 11.07 2.86 -13.65
C ARG A 33 11.32 4.14 -14.45
N ALA A 34 10.27 4.78 -14.96
CA ALA A 34 10.37 6.02 -15.71
C ALA A 34 10.89 7.17 -14.83
N ALA A 35 10.37 7.33 -13.61
CA ALA A 35 10.82 8.38 -12.68
C ALA A 35 12.32 8.25 -12.34
N HIS A 36 12.81 7.02 -12.15
CA HIS A 36 14.24 6.77 -11.94
C HIS A 36 15.08 7.05 -13.19
N ARG A 37 14.60 6.64 -14.39
CA ARG A 37 15.28 6.92 -15.66
C ARG A 37 15.37 8.41 -15.95
N LEU A 38 14.32 9.17 -15.66
CA LEU A 38 14.25 10.61 -15.86
C LEU A 38 14.98 11.42 -14.78
N GLY A 39 15.54 10.77 -13.75
CA GLY A 39 16.20 11.47 -12.63
C GLY A 39 15.25 12.29 -11.74
N LYS A 40 13.94 12.08 -11.88
CA LYS A 40 12.91 12.76 -11.06
C LYS A 40 12.81 12.13 -9.67
N ALA A 41 13.12 10.84 -9.57
CA ALA A 41 13.15 10.10 -8.30
C ALA A 41 14.48 10.29 -7.55
N HIS A 42 14.42 10.32 -6.21
CA HIS A 42 15.61 10.32 -5.36
C HIS A 42 16.42 9.05 -5.53
N ARG A 43 17.76 9.21 -5.56
CA ARG A 43 18.69 8.08 -5.65
C ARG A 43 19.45 7.97 -4.34
N PHE A 44 19.13 6.93 -3.59
CA PHE A 44 19.83 6.63 -2.35
C PHE A 44 21.24 6.12 -2.63
N THR A 45 22.21 6.67 -1.91
CA THR A 45 23.56 6.10 -1.83
C THR A 45 23.57 4.94 -0.84
N SER A 46 24.54 4.03 -0.94
CA SER A 46 24.67 2.89 -0.02
C SER A 46 24.81 3.34 1.44
N GLN A 47 25.48 4.47 1.68
CA GLN A 47 25.64 5.04 3.02
C GLN A 47 24.31 5.54 3.57
N GLU A 48 23.54 6.28 2.77
CA GLU A 48 22.23 6.81 3.16
C GLU A 48 21.22 5.69 3.43
N ALA A 49 21.21 4.66 2.57
CA ALA A 49 20.39 3.47 2.76
C ALA A 49 20.71 2.76 4.08
N ARG A 50 22.01 2.61 4.41
CA ARG A 50 22.46 2.00 5.67
C ARG A 50 22.05 2.84 6.88
N ALA A 51 22.25 4.15 6.84
CA ALA A 51 21.86 5.05 7.93
C ALA A 51 20.34 4.99 8.20
N ALA A 52 19.52 5.00 7.13
CA ALA A 52 18.07 4.86 7.23
C ALA A 52 17.66 3.49 7.80
N ALA A 53 18.33 2.41 7.36
CA ALA A 53 18.10 1.07 7.88
C ALA A 53 18.43 0.97 9.38
N THR A 54 19.61 1.44 9.80
CA THR A 54 20.02 1.46 11.21
C THR A 54 19.02 2.23 12.06
N LYS A 55 18.58 3.41 11.59
CA LYS A 55 17.55 4.20 12.28
C LYS A 55 16.22 3.43 12.43
N ARG A 56 15.77 2.76 11.37
CA ARG A 56 14.56 1.91 11.40
C ARG A 56 14.73 0.74 12.37
N HIS A 57 15.86 0.04 12.34
CA HIS A 57 16.13 -1.10 13.21
C HIS A 57 16.24 -0.68 14.68
N ALA A 58 16.86 0.46 14.97
CA ALA A 58 16.91 1.01 16.32
C ALA A 58 15.50 1.39 16.82
N ALA A 59 14.69 2.06 15.98
CA ALA A 59 13.31 2.40 16.33
C ALA A 59 12.42 1.17 16.55
N ARG A 60 12.65 0.08 15.81
CA ARG A 60 11.92 -1.20 15.99
C ARG A 60 12.29 -1.89 17.29
N GLN A 61 13.56 -1.80 17.72
CA GLN A 61 14.01 -2.37 18.99
C GLN A 61 13.51 -1.57 20.19
N ALA A 62 13.33 -0.26 20.03
CA ALA A 62 12.77 0.61 21.06
C ALA A 62 11.25 0.45 21.26
N GLN A 63 10.56 -0.29 20.39
CA GLN A 63 9.11 -0.55 20.47
C GLN A 63 8.84 -2.05 20.64
N PRO A 64 8.74 -2.56 21.88
CA PRO A 64 8.26 -3.91 22.13
C PRO A 64 6.74 -3.92 21.95
N GLY A 65 6.22 -4.48 20.85
CA GLY A 65 4.80 -4.87 20.80
C GLY A 65 3.93 -4.41 19.61
N THR A 66 4.46 -4.29 18.40
CA THR A 66 3.60 -4.34 17.20
C THR A 66 4.16 -5.33 16.18
N SER A 67 4.28 -6.58 16.61
CA SER A 67 4.24 -7.73 15.70
C SER A 67 2.93 -7.64 14.94
N SER A 68 3.09 -7.44 13.63
CA SER A 68 2.07 -7.60 12.61
C SER A 68 1.25 -8.87 12.88
N GLU A 69 0.04 -8.70 13.39
CA GLU A 69 -1.05 -9.63 13.10
C GLU A 69 -1.19 -9.62 11.58
N THR A 70 -0.70 -10.69 10.94
CA THR A 70 -1.27 -11.10 9.66
C THR A 70 -2.77 -11.23 9.89
N PRO A 71 -3.66 -10.57 9.12
CA PRO A 71 -5.03 -11.03 9.04
C PRO A 71 -4.96 -12.38 8.34
N VAL A 72 -4.70 -13.44 9.10
CA VAL A 72 -5.09 -14.78 8.69
C VAL A 72 -6.59 -14.68 8.53
N THR A 73 -7.02 -14.87 7.31
CA THR A 73 -8.41 -14.99 6.89
C THR A 73 -9.06 -16.00 7.84
N ALA A 74 -9.78 -15.50 8.85
CA ALA A 74 -10.55 -16.34 9.75
C ALA A 74 -11.61 -17.05 8.93
N ALA A 75 -11.41 -18.37 8.78
CA ALA A 75 -12.35 -19.40 9.22
C ALA A 75 -13.83 -19.06 9.02
N ASP A 76 -14.49 -19.85 8.16
CA ASP A 76 -15.36 -20.92 8.66
C ASP A 76 -16.78 -20.40 8.87
N GLN A 77 -17.66 -20.73 7.91
CA GLN A 77 -19.04 -21.02 8.22
C GLN A 77 -19.75 -21.66 7.02
N SER A 78 -20.32 -22.84 7.30
CA SER A 78 -21.46 -23.47 6.61
C SER A 78 -21.13 -24.49 5.52
N LYS A 79 -20.49 -25.58 5.96
CA LYS A 79 -20.95 -26.92 5.59
C LYS A 79 -22.20 -27.19 6.45
N ASP A 80 -23.21 -27.84 5.87
CA ASP A 80 -24.51 -28.23 6.45
C ASP A 80 -25.61 -27.15 6.62
N ARG A 81 -26.43 -26.99 5.58
CA ARG A 81 -27.89 -27.19 5.62
C ARG A 81 -28.45 -27.41 4.23
#